data_AF-A0A1V0FZK1-F1
#
_entry.id   AF-A0A1V0FZK1-F1
#
_cell.length_a   1.000
_cell.length_b   1.000
_cell.length_c   1.000
_cell.angle_alpha   90.00
_cell.angle_beta   90.00
_cell.angle_gamma   90.00
#
_symmetry.space_group_name_H-M   'P 1'
#
loop_
_entity.id
_entity.type
_entity.pdbx_description
1 polymer ?
#
loop_
_entity_poly.entity_id
_entity_poly.type
_entity_poly.pdbx_seq_one_letter_code
_entity_poly.pdbx_strand_id
1 'polypeptide(L)'
;LAMFADIFRNNVHASGVVPQISLIMGPCAGGAAYSPALTDYVVMVDKSSHMFITGPDVIKTVTGEDVDMETLGGARQHNTTTGTSTYLATDEADAIEFVRELLDFLPSNNLAEAPVTEHEQELELDDADLALDALIPDSANQPYNMRAVIEQIVDDGHFMEMQALYAPNIMIGYGRIEGHTVGIVANQPMQFAGTLDINASEKAARFVRNCDAFNIPIITLVDVPGFLPGKDQEFQGIIRRGAKLLYAYA
;
A
#
# COMPACT_ATOMS: atom_id res chain seq x y z
N LEU A 1 4.83 -23.08 19.97
CA LEU A 1 5.56 -22.98 18.68
C LEU A 1 4.89 -23.78 17.56
N ALA A 2 4.56 -25.07 17.75
CA ALA A 2 3.91 -25.88 16.71
C ALA A 2 2.60 -25.27 16.15
N MET A 3 1.73 -24.73 17.02
CA MET A 3 0.48 -24.10 16.59
C MET A 3 0.66 -22.83 15.74
N PHE A 4 1.75 -22.08 15.92
CA PHE A 4 2.05 -20.94 15.05
C PHE A 4 2.43 -21.39 13.65
N ALA A 5 3.19 -22.49 13.53
CA ALA A 5 3.56 -23.04 12.23
C ALA A 5 2.33 -23.49 11.42
N ASP A 6 1.31 -24.04 12.07
CA ASP A 6 0.05 -24.40 11.41
C ASP A 6 -0.70 -23.16 10.88
N ILE A 7 -0.72 -22.07 11.67
CA ILE A 7 -1.30 -20.78 11.23
C ILE A 7 -0.54 -20.23 10.02
N PHE A 8 0.80 -20.18 10.07
CA PHE A 8 1.61 -19.67 8.97
C PHE A 8 1.43 -20.50 7.70
N ARG A 9 1.37 -21.83 7.84
CA ARG A 9 1.09 -22.73 6.73
C ARG A 9 -0.25 -22.41 6.08
N ASN A 10 -1.28 -22.16 6.88
CA ASN A 10 -2.60 -21.79 6.36
C ASN A 10 -2.59 -20.41 5.69
N ASN A 11 -1.87 -19.42 6.24
CA ASN A 11 -1.73 -18.11 5.59
C ASN A 11 -1.08 -18.25 4.21
N VAL A 12 -0.01 -19.04 4.11
CA VAL A 12 0.71 -19.27 2.85
C VAL A 12 -0.18 -20.00 1.83
N HIS A 13 -0.95 -21.00 2.24
CA HIS A 13 -1.88 -21.69 1.34
C HIS A 13 -3.06 -20.82 0.89
N ALA A 14 -3.48 -19.85 1.71
CA ALA A 14 -4.57 -18.93 1.39
C ALA A 14 -4.13 -17.71 0.56
N SER A 15 -2.82 -17.42 0.48
CA SER A 15 -2.29 -16.26 -0.22
C SER A 15 -2.62 -16.30 -1.72
N GLY A 16 -3.28 -15.25 -2.22
CA GLY A 16 -3.80 -15.19 -3.58
C GLY A 16 -4.98 -16.11 -3.87
N VAL A 17 -5.63 -16.66 -2.82
CA VAL A 17 -6.85 -17.48 -2.93
C VAL A 17 -8.03 -16.76 -2.31
N VAL A 18 -7.89 -16.30 -1.07
CA VAL A 18 -8.87 -15.48 -0.36
C VAL A 18 -8.17 -14.25 0.21
N PRO A 19 -8.79 -13.05 0.20
CA PRO A 19 -8.20 -11.88 0.83
C PRO A 19 -7.97 -12.10 2.32
N GLN A 20 -6.76 -11.81 2.79
CA GLN A 20 -6.36 -11.90 4.19
C GLN A 20 -6.03 -10.51 4.73
N ILE A 21 -6.76 -10.08 5.76
CA ILE A 21 -6.60 -8.74 6.35
C ILE A 21 -6.32 -8.90 7.85
N SER A 22 -5.25 -8.27 8.34
CA SER A 22 -4.87 -8.27 9.76
C SER A 22 -5.09 -6.91 10.38
N LEU A 23 -5.85 -6.85 11.47
CA LEU A 23 -6.01 -5.65 12.29
C LEU A 23 -5.19 -5.80 13.58
N ILE A 24 -4.24 -4.88 13.80
CA ILE A 24 -3.42 -4.83 15.00
C ILE A 24 -3.97 -3.71 15.88
N MET A 25 -4.69 -4.11 16.94
CA MET A 25 -5.34 -3.21 17.90
C MET A 25 -4.71 -3.35 19.31
N GLY A 26 -3.43 -3.73 19.36
CA GLY A 26 -2.74 -4.03 20.60
C GLY A 26 -1.30 -4.52 20.38
N PRO A 27 -0.66 -5.11 21.41
CA PRO A 27 0.68 -5.65 21.30
C PRO A 27 0.72 -6.95 20.48
N CYS A 28 1.55 -6.99 19.45
CA CYS A 28 1.78 -8.13 18.56
C CYS A 28 3.28 -8.46 18.48
N ALA A 29 3.76 -9.33 19.37
CA ALA A 29 5.19 -9.61 19.53
C ALA A 29 5.60 -11.03 19.12
N GLY A 30 6.83 -11.17 18.63
CA GLY A 30 7.46 -12.45 18.33
C GLY A 30 6.73 -13.23 17.24
N GLY A 31 6.35 -14.48 17.54
CA GLY A 31 5.67 -15.35 16.58
C GLY A 31 4.34 -14.79 16.06
N ALA A 32 3.63 -13.99 16.87
CA ALA A 32 2.36 -13.41 16.47
C ALA A 32 2.51 -12.44 15.28
N ALA A 33 3.63 -11.73 15.17
CA ALA A 33 3.87 -10.75 14.10
C ALA A 33 4.08 -11.39 12.72
N TYR A 34 4.44 -12.67 12.65
CA TYR A 34 4.65 -13.34 11.37
C TYR A 34 3.36 -13.65 10.61
N SER A 35 2.22 -13.86 11.29
CA SER A 35 0.96 -14.09 10.56
C SER A 35 0.51 -12.82 9.83
N PRO A 36 0.43 -11.64 10.47
CA PRO A 36 0.14 -10.39 9.76
C PRO A 36 1.10 -10.09 8.61
N ALA A 37 2.39 -10.37 8.79
CA ALA A 37 3.39 -10.20 7.72
C ALA A 37 3.14 -11.09 6.48
N LEU A 38 2.35 -12.16 6.62
CA LEU A 38 1.95 -13.05 5.53
C LEU A 38 0.57 -12.71 4.93
N THR A 39 -0.22 -11.86 5.58
CA THR A 39 -1.54 -11.43 5.09
C THR A 39 -1.44 -10.27 4.10
N ASP A 40 -2.45 -10.08 3.25
CA ASP A 40 -2.43 -9.11 2.14
C ASP A 40 -2.41 -7.66 2.63
N TYR A 41 -3.15 -7.35 3.69
CA TYR A 41 -3.22 -6.01 4.28
C TYR A 41 -3.02 -6.04 5.79
N VAL A 42 -2.31 -5.05 6.31
CA VAL A 42 -2.08 -4.89 7.76
C VAL A 42 -2.55 -3.49 8.16
N VAL A 43 -3.51 -3.41 9.07
CA VAL A 43 -4.03 -2.15 9.61
C VAL A 43 -3.60 -2.03 11.06
N MET A 44 -3.02 -0.89 11.44
CA MET A 44 -2.55 -0.65 12.80
C MET A 44 -3.21 0.60 13.38
N VAL A 45 -3.62 0.53 14.65
CA VAL A 45 -4.21 1.66 15.38
C VAL A 45 -3.14 2.50 16.06
N ASP A 46 -3.16 3.82 15.84
CA ASP A 46 -2.18 4.76 16.35
C ASP A 46 -2.10 4.73 17.88
N LYS A 47 -0.88 4.70 18.42
CA LYS A 47 -0.53 4.71 19.86
C LYS A 47 -1.05 3.55 20.73
N SER A 48 -2.00 2.75 20.26
CA SER A 48 -2.54 1.60 20.99
C SER A 48 -1.99 0.26 20.50
N SER A 49 -1.42 0.23 19.29
CA SER A 49 -0.90 -0.99 18.67
C SER A 49 0.62 -0.97 18.45
N HIS A 50 1.25 -2.13 18.60
CA HIS A 50 2.70 -2.30 18.47
C HIS A 50 3.03 -3.66 17.85
N MET A 51 4.01 -3.72 16.94
CA MET A 51 4.43 -4.96 16.30
C MET A 51 5.95 -5.08 16.21
N PHE A 52 6.52 -6.18 16.72
CA PHE A 52 7.97 -6.43 16.64
C PHE A 52 8.31 -7.90 16.89
N ILE A 53 9.45 -8.37 16.38
CA ILE A 53 9.92 -9.74 16.66
C ILE A 53 10.52 -9.84 18.07
N THR A 54 11.35 -8.87 18.44
CA THR A 54 12.07 -8.84 19.70
C THR A 54 11.73 -7.55 20.42
N GLY A 55 11.27 -7.65 21.67
CA GLY A 55 10.87 -6.47 22.45
C GLY A 55 12.04 -5.61 22.93
N PRO A 56 11.77 -4.36 23.34
CA PRO A 56 12.80 -3.40 23.75
C PRO A 56 13.77 -3.90 24.82
N ASP A 57 13.26 -4.57 25.86
CA ASP A 57 14.10 -5.06 26.97
C ASP A 57 15.17 -6.06 26.50
N VAL A 58 14.83 -6.90 25.52
CA VAL A 58 15.74 -7.87 24.94
C VAL A 58 16.77 -7.19 24.05
N ILE A 59 16.36 -6.18 23.27
CA ILE A 59 17.29 -5.36 22.47
C ILE A 59 18.30 -4.68 23.39
N LYS A 60 17.84 -4.00 24.44
CA LYS A 60 18.71 -3.35 25.42
C LYS A 60 19.69 -4.31 26.07
N THR A 61 19.25 -5.52 26.38
CA THR A 61 20.11 -6.53 27.01
C THR A 61 21.15 -7.11 26.04
N VAL A 62 20.81 -7.25 24.75
CA VAL A 62 21.66 -7.93 23.76
C VAL A 62 22.57 -6.96 22.99
N THR A 63 22.04 -5.82 22.55
CA THR A 63 22.75 -4.83 21.73
C THR A 63 23.22 -3.62 22.54
N GLY A 64 22.62 -3.37 23.71
CA GLY A 64 22.87 -2.17 24.52
C GLY A 64 22.09 -0.93 24.06
N GLU A 65 21.24 -1.06 23.04
CA GLU A 65 20.45 0.04 22.50
C GLU A 65 19.20 0.30 23.36
N ASP A 66 18.97 1.56 23.71
CA ASP A 66 17.79 1.99 24.47
C ASP A 66 16.75 2.55 23.48
N VAL A 67 15.62 1.85 23.36
CA VAL A 67 14.52 2.21 22.46
C VAL A 67 13.20 1.91 23.16
N ASP A 68 12.18 2.76 22.99
CA ASP A 68 10.85 2.49 23.55
C ASP A 68 9.97 1.67 22.59
N MET A 69 8.81 1.21 23.06
CA MET A 69 7.90 0.37 22.25
C MET A 69 7.37 1.10 21.01
N GLU A 70 7.03 2.38 21.15
CA GLU A 70 6.44 3.19 20.07
C GLU A 70 7.46 3.44 18.96
N THR A 71 8.68 3.79 19.33
CA THR A 71 9.80 4.01 18.40
C THR A 71 10.23 2.71 17.73
N LEU A 72 10.22 1.60 18.46
CA LEU A 72 10.64 0.30 17.92
C LEU A 72 9.65 -0.28 16.91
N GLY A 73 8.35 -0.23 17.23
CA GLY A 73 7.33 -0.95 16.46
C GLY A 73 5.93 -0.39 16.61
N GLY A 74 5.78 0.90 16.95
CA GLY A 74 4.49 1.57 16.95
C GLY A 74 3.87 1.64 15.56
N ALA A 75 2.56 1.85 15.50
CA ALA A 75 1.80 1.91 14.25
C ALA A 75 2.37 2.93 13.26
N ARG A 76 2.79 4.11 13.73
CA ARG A 76 3.39 5.14 12.88
C ARG A 76 4.70 4.68 12.25
N GLN A 77 5.56 3.98 12.99
CA GLN A 77 6.82 3.45 12.48
C GLN A 77 6.60 2.46 11.33
N HIS A 78 5.56 1.63 11.42
CA HIS A 78 5.20 0.68 10.35
C HIS A 78 4.56 1.31 9.13
N ASN A 79 3.90 2.46 9.28
CA ASN A 79 3.28 3.20 8.19
C ASN A 79 4.23 4.18 7.50
N THR A 80 5.31 4.64 8.15
CA THR A 80 6.22 5.64 7.56
C THR A 80 7.58 5.09 7.16
N THR A 81 8.09 4.08 7.88
CA THR A 81 9.50 3.68 7.76
C THR A 81 9.67 2.25 7.26
N THR A 82 8.97 1.28 7.86
CA THR A 82 9.18 -0.14 7.50
C THR A 82 8.27 -0.63 6.38
N GLY A 83 7.18 0.09 6.09
CA GLY A 83 6.21 -0.30 5.07
C GLY A 83 5.46 -1.60 5.38
N THR A 84 5.44 -2.03 6.65
CA THR A 84 4.73 -3.25 7.05
C THR A 84 3.22 -3.01 7.17
N SER A 85 2.81 -1.80 7.56
CA SER A 85 1.41 -1.44 7.68
C SER A 85 0.90 -0.80 6.39
N THR A 86 -0.33 -1.12 6.03
CA THR A 86 -1.10 -0.56 4.93
C THR A 86 -1.74 0.77 5.32
N TYR A 87 -2.32 0.83 6.52
CA TYR A 87 -3.09 1.98 7.00
C TYR A 87 -2.80 2.27 8.47
N LEU A 88 -2.74 3.57 8.81
CA LEU A 88 -2.62 4.08 10.17
C LEU A 88 -4.00 4.58 10.61
N ALA A 89 -4.73 3.73 11.34
CA ALA A 89 -6.02 4.11 11.87
C ALA A 89 -5.86 5.00 13.10
N THR A 90 -6.72 5.99 13.25
CA THR A 90 -6.75 6.93 14.37
C THR A 90 -7.29 6.28 15.65
N ASP A 91 -8.24 5.36 15.51
CA ASP A 91 -8.78 4.51 16.58
C ASP A 91 -9.26 3.14 16.03
N GLU A 92 -9.83 2.31 16.90
CA GLU A 92 -10.33 0.97 16.49
C GLU A 92 -11.54 1.05 15.56
N ALA A 93 -12.39 2.07 15.68
CA ALA A 93 -13.57 2.21 14.85
C ALA A 93 -13.18 2.57 13.42
N ASP A 94 -12.26 3.52 13.28
CA ASP A 94 -11.62 3.91 12.01
C ASP A 94 -10.93 2.71 11.33
N ALA A 95 -10.21 1.89 12.09
CA ALA A 95 -9.59 0.67 11.56
C ALA A 95 -10.62 -0.32 10.99
N ILE A 96 -11.76 -0.48 11.65
CA ILE A 96 -12.84 -1.36 11.18
C ILE A 96 -13.54 -0.76 9.97
N GLU A 97 -13.78 0.56 9.95
CA GLU A 97 -14.39 1.27 8.83
C GLU A 97 -13.54 1.16 7.56
N PHE A 98 -12.24 1.42 7.67
CA PHE A 98 -11.29 1.21 6.57
C PHE A 98 -11.34 -0.22 6.02
N VAL A 99 -11.40 -1.23 6.89
CA VAL A 99 -11.47 -2.63 6.43
C VAL A 99 -12.81 -2.96 5.78
N ARG A 100 -13.91 -2.36 6.23
CA ARG A 100 -15.22 -2.53 5.60
C ARG A 100 -15.23 -1.94 4.18
N GLU A 101 -14.73 -0.72 4.02
CA GLU A 101 -14.58 -0.08 2.72
C GLU A 101 -13.67 -0.91 1.80
N LEU A 102 -12.55 -1.42 2.31
CA LEU A 102 -11.63 -2.28 1.55
C LEU A 102 -12.34 -3.54 1.02
N LEU A 103 -13.18 -4.17 1.85
CA LEU A 103 -13.94 -5.36 1.43
C LEU A 103 -14.95 -5.06 0.31
N ASP A 104 -15.42 -3.82 0.17
CA ASP A 104 -16.30 -3.43 -0.94
C ASP A 104 -15.56 -3.33 -2.28
N PHE A 105 -14.23 -3.24 -2.27
CA PHE A 105 -13.39 -3.28 -3.47
C PHE A 105 -12.90 -4.70 -3.82
N LEU A 106 -12.78 -5.60 -2.84
CA LEU A 106 -12.13 -6.90 -3.05
C LEU A 106 -13.16 -7.98 -3.44
N PRO A 107 -12.81 -8.89 -4.37
CA PRO A 107 -13.61 -10.09 -4.59
C PRO A 107 -13.51 -11.02 -3.38
N SER A 108 -14.54 -11.85 -3.18
CA SER A 108 -14.56 -12.81 -2.05
C SER A 108 -13.45 -13.87 -2.13
N ASN A 109 -12.92 -14.14 -3.32
CA ASN A 109 -11.83 -15.08 -3.60
C ASN A 109 -11.31 -14.85 -5.04
N ASN A 110 -10.23 -15.53 -5.42
CA ASN A 110 -9.57 -15.39 -6.72
C ASN A 110 -10.35 -15.95 -7.95
N LEU A 111 -11.53 -16.53 -7.75
CA LEU A 111 -12.41 -16.97 -8.85
C LEU A 111 -13.68 -16.11 -8.97
N ALA A 112 -13.95 -15.27 -7.97
CA ALA A 112 -15.08 -14.36 -7.98
C ALA A 112 -14.69 -13.03 -8.62
N GLU A 113 -15.68 -12.39 -9.24
CA GLU A 113 -15.54 -10.99 -9.66
C GLU A 113 -15.65 -10.05 -8.45
N ALA A 114 -15.04 -8.88 -8.55
CA ALA A 114 -15.17 -7.84 -7.54
C ALA A 114 -16.62 -7.30 -7.49
N PRO A 115 -17.10 -6.80 -6.34
CA PRO A 115 -18.42 -6.19 -6.25
C PRO A 115 -18.56 -5.00 -7.21
N VAL A 116 -19.62 -5.01 -8.03
CA VAL A 116 -19.98 -3.88 -8.90
C VAL A 116 -20.97 -2.98 -8.17
N THR A 117 -20.68 -1.68 -8.14
CA THR A 117 -21.58 -0.67 -7.57
C THR A 117 -22.43 -0.01 -8.65
N GLU A 118 -23.58 0.54 -8.27
CA GLU A 118 -24.30 1.47 -9.14
C GLU A 118 -23.39 2.67 -9.43
N HIS A 119 -23.46 3.17 -10.66
CA HIS A 119 -22.72 4.33 -11.11
C HIS A 119 -23.63 5.18 -12.00
N GLU A 120 -23.39 6.49 -12.00
CA GLU A 120 -23.94 7.39 -13.00
C GLU A 120 -22.88 7.57 -14.10
N GLN A 121 -23.26 7.33 -15.35
CA GLN A 121 -22.36 7.50 -16.49
C GLN A 121 -22.62 8.85 -17.14
N GLU A 122 -21.71 9.79 -16.98
CA GLU A 122 -21.70 11.06 -17.72
C GLU A 122 -20.78 10.92 -18.94
N LEU A 123 -21.37 10.98 -20.14
CA LEU A 123 -20.65 10.76 -21.41
C LEU A 123 -20.19 12.07 -22.06
N GLU A 124 -20.65 13.21 -21.53
CA GLU A 124 -20.24 14.54 -21.99
C GLU A 124 -19.02 14.98 -21.19
N LEU A 125 -18.07 15.64 -21.85
CA LEU A 125 -16.93 16.24 -21.18
C LEU A 125 -17.41 17.37 -20.27
N ASP A 126 -17.00 17.34 -19.01
CA ASP A 126 -17.29 18.39 -18.05
C ASP A 126 -16.10 19.35 -17.82
N ASP A 127 -16.28 20.35 -16.96
CA ASP A 127 -15.21 21.30 -16.62
C ASP A 127 -14.03 20.62 -15.89
N ALA A 128 -14.26 19.48 -15.25
CA ALA A 128 -13.28 18.74 -14.48
C ALA A 128 -12.37 17.91 -15.41
N ASP A 129 -12.94 17.29 -16.45
CA ASP A 129 -12.22 16.68 -17.56
C ASP A 129 -11.31 17.71 -18.25
N LEU A 130 -11.89 18.86 -18.62
CA LEU A 130 -11.17 19.94 -19.31
C LEU A 130 -10.06 20.56 -18.43
N ALA A 131 -10.14 20.44 -17.11
CA ALA A 131 -9.08 20.91 -16.22
C ALA A 131 -7.77 20.10 -16.40
N LEU A 132 -7.85 18.86 -16.89
CA LEU A 132 -6.67 18.03 -17.14
C LEU A 132 -5.78 18.57 -18.26
N ASP A 133 -6.35 19.29 -19.23
CA ASP A 133 -5.61 19.92 -20.34
C ASP A 133 -4.59 20.96 -19.83
N ALA A 134 -4.85 21.56 -18.67
CA ALA A 134 -4.01 22.59 -18.06
C ALA A 134 -3.19 22.08 -16.87
N LEU A 135 -3.30 20.80 -16.50
CA LEU A 135 -2.68 20.27 -15.28
C LEU A 135 -1.15 20.18 -15.39
N ILE A 136 -0.64 19.77 -16.55
CA ILE A 136 0.80 19.59 -16.78
C ILE A 136 1.46 20.97 -16.94
N PRO A 137 2.38 21.37 -16.05
CA PRO A 137 3.02 22.68 -16.15
C PRO A 137 3.93 22.79 -17.38
N ASP A 138 4.00 23.98 -17.98
CA ASP A 138 4.91 24.26 -19.10
C ASP A 138 6.40 24.07 -18.74
N SER A 139 6.75 24.29 -17.47
CA SER A 139 8.11 24.13 -16.98
C SER A 139 8.37 22.68 -16.56
N ALA A 140 9.36 22.04 -17.20
CA ALA A 140 9.79 20.68 -16.85
C ALA A 140 10.29 20.51 -15.39
N ASN A 141 10.60 21.61 -14.69
CA ASN A 141 11.05 21.58 -13.30
C ASN A 141 9.91 21.80 -12.29
N GLN A 142 8.70 22.09 -12.76
CA GLN A 142 7.55 22.32 -11.90
C GLN A 142 6.72 21.02 -11.79
N PRO A 143 6.60 20.43 -10.59
CA PRO A 143 5.77 19.25 -10.40
C PRO A 143 4.28 19.62 -10.38
N TYR A 144 3.42 18.62 -10.58
CA TYR A 144 1.98 18.68 -10.37
C TYR A 144 1.54 17.54 -9.46
N ASN A 145 0.30 17.63 -8.96
CA ASN A 145 -0.25 16.61 -8.07
C ASN A 145 -0.92 15.50 -8.88
N MET A 146 -0.27 14.33 -8.97
CA MET A 146 -0.85 13.18 -9.66
C MET A 146 -2.16 12.68 -9.02
N ARG A 147 -2.39 12.95 -7.72
CA ARG A 147 -3.65 12.59 -7.05
C ARG A 147 -4.84 13.31 -7.70
N ALA A 148 -4.65 14.55 -8.17
CA ALA A 148 -5.69 15.27 -8.88
C ALA A 148 -6.06 14.58 -10.20
N VAL A 149 -5.11 13.90 -10.87
CA VAL A 149 -5.42 13.08 -12.06
C VAL A 149 -6.26 11.87 -11.66
N ILE A 150 -5.87 11.17 -10.60
CA ILE A 150 -6.59 9.96 -10.14
C ILE A 150 -8.03 10.32 -9.76
N GLU A 151 -8.23 11.38 -8.99
CA GLU A 151 -9.55 11.84 -8.53
C GLU A 151 -10.45 12.32 -9.68
N GLN A 152 -9.93 12.56 -10.89
CA GLN A 152 -10.73 12.84 -12.08
C GLN A 152 -11.04 11.59 -12.91
N ILE A 153 -10.29 10.49 -12.73
CA ILE A 153 -10.47 9.25 -13.50
C ILE A 153 -11.43 8.29 -12.79
N VAL A 154 -11.39 8.25 -11.45
CA VAL A 154 -12.17 7.29 -10.67
C VAL A 154 -13.56 7.86 -10.34
N ASP A 155 -14.55 6.99 -10.29
CA ASP A 155 -15.93 7.33 -9.93
C ASP A 155 -15.97 8.15 -8.61
N ASP A 156 -16.76 9.23 -8.61
CA ASP A 156 -16.93 10.17 -7.49
C ASP A 156 -15.62 10.79 -6.95
N GLY A 157 -14.51 10.68 -7.70
CA GLY A 157 -13.17 11.03 -7.24
C GLY A 157 -12.71 10.22 -6.02
N HIS A 158 -13.34 9.07 -5.76
CA HIS A 158 -13.06 8.26 -4.59
C HIS A 158 -11.87 7.31 -4.81
N PHE A 159 -10.71 7.74 -4.31
CA PHE A 159 -9.46 6.95 -4.32
C PHE A 159 -9.06 6.48 -2.92
N MET A 160 -9.21 5.17 -2.68
CA MET A 160 -8.79 4.51 -1.45
C MET A 160 -7.28 4.25 -1.47
N GLU A 161 -6.49 5.27 -1.12
CA GLU A 161 -5.02 5.18 -1.13
C GLU A 161 -4.48 4.19 -0.07
N MET A 162 -3.59 3.30 -0.51
CA MET A 162 -2.89 2.32 0.31
C MET A 162 -1.47 2.79 0.61
N GLN A 163 -1.02 2.62 1.86
CA GLN A 163 0.34 3.00 2.29
C GLN A 163 0.68 4.47 2.00
N ALA A 164 -0.27 5.39 2.20
CA ALA A 164 -0.10 6.82 1.91
C ALA A 164 1.10 7.46 2.62
N LEU A 165 1.50 6.92 3.78
CA LEU A 165 2.62 7.44 4.58
C LEU A 165 3.98 6.81 4.24
N TYR A 166 4.03 5.78 3.39
CA TYR A 166 5.24 5.04 3.03
C TYR A 166 5.54 5.16 1.53
N ALA A 167 6.79 5.50 1.19
CA ALA A 167 7.23 5.72 -0.20
C ALA A 167 6.26 6.63 -1.00
N PRO A 168 6.09 7.90 -0.61
CA PRO A 168 5.07 8.79 -1.16
C PRO A 168 5.35 9.24 -2.60
N ASN A 169 6.52 8.88 -3.16
CA ASN A 169 6.90 9.02 -4.57
C ASN A 169 6.12 8.08 -5.51
N ILE A 170 5.40 7.09 -4.97
CA ILE A 170 4.45 6.27 -5.71
C ILE A 170 3.15 6.11 -4.90
N MET A 171 2.01 6.31 -5.55
CA MET A 171 0.68 6.06 -5.00
C MET A 171 0.17 4.72 -5.50
N ILE A 172 -0.45 3.97 -4.61
CA ILE A 172 -1.18 2.75 -4.92
C ILE A 172 -2.52 2.80 -4.19
N GLY A 173 -3.55 2.17 -4.74
CA GLY A 173 -4.84 2.13 -4.08
C GLY A 173 -5.95 1.67 -5.01
N TYR A 174 -7.16 1.64 -4.49
CA TYR A 174 -8.34 1.23 -5.23
C TYR A 174 -9.21 2.41 -5.61
N GLY A 175 -9.83 2.32 -6.77
CA GLY A 175 -10.92 3.19 -7.21
C GLY A 175 -11.96 2.35 -7.95
N ARG A 176 -12.99 3.01 -8.48
CA ARG A 176 -13.93 2.39 -9.42
C ARG A 176 -13.97 3.16 -10.73
N ILE A 177 -14.26 2.47 -11.81
CA ILE A 177 -14.62 3.04 -13.11
C ILE A 177 -15.85 2.31 -13.57
N GLU A 178 -16.95 3.03 -13.83
CA GLU A 178 -18.25 2.44 -14.18
C GLU A 178 -18.70 1.40 -13.12
N GLY A 179 -18.44 1.70 -11.85
CA GLY A 179 -18.75 0.86 -10.70
C GLY A 179 -17.86 -0.38 -10.56
N HIS A 180 -16.87 -0.59 -11.45
CA HIS A 180 -15.97 -1.74 -11.42
C HIS A 180 -14.68 -1.39 -10.70
N THR A 181 -14.22 -2.24 -9.76
CA THR A 181 -12.97 -2.00 -9.05
C THR A 181 -11.76 -2.00 -9.99
N VAL A 182 -10.94 -0.97 -9.86
CA VAL A 182 -9.63 -0.83 -10.51
C VAL A 182 -8.55 -0.60 -9.47
N GLY A 183 -7.39 -1.21 -9.66
CA GLY A 183 -6.17 -0.89 -8.93
C GLY A 183 -5.42 0.23 -9.65
N ILE A 184 -5.05 1.29 -8.93
CA ILE A 184 -4.25 2.39 -9.46
C ILE A 184 -2.81 2.28 -8.99
N VAL A 185 -1.86 2.46 -9.91
CA VAL A 185 -0.43 2.64 -9.59
C VAL A 185 0.05 3.90 -10.28
N ALA A 186 0.52 4.89 -9.53
CA ALA A 186 0.81 6.21 -10.09
C ALA A 186 2.08 6.83 -9.49
N ASN A 187 2.96 7.37 -10.32
CA ASN A 187 4.10 8.16 -9.84
C ASN A 187 3.61 9.49 -9.26
N GLN A 188 4.26 10.00 -8.21
CA GLN A 188 3.91 11.29 -7.61
C GLN A 188 5.05 12.30 -7.79
N PRO A 189 4.98 13.19 -8.80
CA PRO A 189 6.04 14.16 -9.09
C PRO A 189 6.36 15.13 -7.95
N MET A 190 5.39 15.42 -7.07
CA MET A 190 5.63 16.27 -5.89
C MET A 190 6.54 15.62 -4.84
N GLN A 191 6.82 14.32 -4.95
CA GLN A 191 7.59 13.55 -3.99
C GLN A 191 8.77 12.89 -4.69
N PHE A 192 9.99 13.34 -4.37
CA PHE A 192 11.23 12.88 -5.02
C PHE A 192 11.16 12.86 -6.56
N ALA A 193 10.47 13.84 -7.16
CA ALA A 193 10.25 13.94 -8.60
C ALA A 193 9.61 12.70 -9.24
N GLY A 194 8.83 11.91 -8.48
CA GLY A 194 8.22 10.67 -8.98
C GLY A 194 9.21 9.54 -9.28
N THR A 195 10.47 9.67 -8.87
CA THR A 195 11.51 8.66 -9.07
C THR A 195 11.14 7.34 -8.41
N LEU A 196 11.54 6.22 -9.02
CA LEU A 196 11.43 4.91 -8.40
C LEU A 196 12.65 4.66 -7.49
N ASP A 197 12.39 4.28 -6.26
CA ASP A 197 13.41 3.80 -5.33
C ASP A 197 13.05 2.38 -4.87
N ILE A 198 13.89 1.81 -4.01
CA ILE A 198 13.65 0.50 -3.41
C ILE A 198 12.25 0.40 -2.78
N ASN A 199 11.87 1.39 -1.98
CA ASN A 199 10.64 1.32 -1.19
C ASN A 199 9.40 1.44 -2.08
N ALA A 200 9.40 2.39 -3.03
CA ALA A 200 8.35 2.52 -4.03
C ALA A 200 8.21 1.26 -4.89
N SER A 201 9.33 0.66 -5.29
CA SER A 201 9.32 -0.57 -6.09
C SER A 201 8.69 -1.73 -5.34
N GLU A 202 9.02 -1.92 -4.06
CA GLU A 202 8.44 -3.01 -3.24
C GLU A 202 6.97 -2.77 -2.90
N LYS A 203 6.60 -1.52 -2.58
CA LYS A 203 5.22 -1.07 -2.36
C LYS A 203 4.35 -1.40 -3.58
N ALA A 204 4.73 -0.91 -4.76
CA ALA A 204 3.95 -1.12 -5.97
C ALA A 204 3.99 -2.58 -6.45
N ALA A 205 5.13 -3.28 -6.34
CA ALA A 205 5.24 -4.66 -6.80
C ALA A 205 4.28 -5.59 -6.05
N ARG A 206 4.15 -5.42 -4.73
CA ARG A 206 3.23 -6.22 -3.93
C ARG A 206 1.77 -5.89 -4.28
N PHE A 207 1.45 -4.62 -4.46
CA PHE A 207 0.12 -4.18 -4.84
C PHE A 207 -0.31 -4.74 -6.20
N VAL A 208 0.55 -4.63 -7.23
CA VAL A 208 0.29 -5.19 -8.58
C VAL A 208 0.03 -6.69 -8.50
N ARG A 209 0.85 -7.44 -7.76
CA ARG A 209 0.65 -8.89 -7.58
C ARG A 209 -0.63 -9.24 -6.83
N ASN A 210 -1.04 -8.41 -5.87
CA ASN A 210 -2.30 -8.62 -5.16
C ASN A 210 -3.49 -8.39 -6.10
N CYS A 211 -3.48 -7.30 -6.86
CA CYS A 211 -4.52 -7.03 -7.86
C CYS A 211 -4.62 -8.16 -8.89
N ASP A 212 -3.49 -8.60 -9.45
CA ASP A 212 -3.43 -9.72 -10.39
C ASP A 212 -4.00 -11.03 -9.80
N ALA A 213 -3.60 -11.38 -8.57
CA ALA A 213 -4.08 -12.59 -7.90
C ALA A 213 -5.60 -12.62 -7.66
N PHE A 214 -6.24 -11.45 -7.65
CA PHE A 214 -7.68 -11.28 -7.43
C PHE A 214 -8.40 -10.75 -8.69
N ASN A 215 -7.77 -10.81 -9.87
CA ASN A 215 -8.33 -10.38 -11.15
C ASN A 215 -8.81 -8.92 -11.16
N ILE A 216 -8.20 -8.05 -10.36
CA ILE A 216 -8.49 -6.62 -10.35
C ILE A 216 -7.66 -5.96 -11.46
N PRO A 217 -8.29 -5.28 -12.44
CA PRO A 217 -7.58 -4.59 -13.51
C PRO A 217 -6.72 -3.45 -12.94
N ILE A 218 -5.60 -3.17 -13.60
CA ILE A 218 -4.62 -2.17 -13.15
C ILE A 218 -4.54 -1.04 -14.15
N ILE A 219 -4.64 0.20 -13.65
CA ILE A 219 -4.38 1.42 -14.40
C ILE A 219 -3.10 2.05 -13.86
N THR A 220 -2.15 2.29 -14.75
CA THR A 220 -0.86 2.86 -14.40
C THR A 220 -0.73 4.28 -14.96
N LEU A 221 -0.54 5.27 -14.08
CA LEU A 221 -0.27 6.66 -14.46
C LEU A 221 1.21 6.95 -14.34
N VAL A 222 1.88 7.13 -15.49
CA VAL A 222 3.34 7.13 -15.58
C VAL A 222 3.88 8.54 -15.72
N ASP A 223 4.60 8.99 -14.69
CA ASP A 223 5.46 10.18 -14.74
C ASP A 223 6.73 9.91 -13.93
N VAL A 224 7.65 9.17 -14.56
CA VAL A 224 8.86 8.66 -13.93
C VAL A 224 10.10 9.13 -14.70
N PRO A 225 10.99 9.91 -14.08
CA PRO A 225 12.24 10.32 -14.73
C PRO A 225 13.31 9.22 -14.70
N GLY A 226 13.14 8.20 -13.85
CA GLY A 226 14.05 7.07 -13.67
C GLY A 226 14.10 6.60 -12.22
N PHE A 227 15.17 5.88 -11.89
CA PHE A 227 15.45 5.45 -10.52
C PHE A 227 16.20 6.52 -9.73
N LEU A 228 15.95 6.59 -8.42
CA LEU A 228 16.66 7.47 -7.51
C LEU A 228 18.15 7.06 -7.43
N PRO A 229 19.11 7.93 -7.80
CA PRO A 229 20.53 7.59 -7.71
C PRO A 229 21.01 7.67 -6.26
N GLY A 230 21.95 6.80 -5.89
CA GLY A 230 22.65 6.89 -4.61
C GLY A 230 23.35 5.60 -4.20
N LYS A 231 24.52 5.72 -3.55
CA LYS A 231 25.27 4.55 -3.04
C LYS A 231 24.43 3.67 -2.12
N ASP A 232 23.51 4.27 -1.35
CA ASP A 232 22.69 3.55 -0.39
C ASP A 232 21.63 2.68 -1.10
N GLN A 233 21.08 3.14 -2.23
CA GLN A 233 20.20 2.34 -3.08
C GLN A 233 20.94 1.13 -3.64
N GLU A 234 22.17 1.33 -4.13
CA GLU A 234 23.02 0.26 -4.65
C GLU A 234 23.37 -0.76 -3.56
N PHE A 235 23.84 -0.30 -2.39
CA PHE A 235 24.24 -1.18 -1.28
C PHE A 235 23.06 -1.92 -0.65
N GLN A 236 21.87 -1.33 -0.67
CA GLN A 236 20.64 -2.00 -0.22
C GLN A 236 20.00 -2.89 -1.29
N GLY A 237 20.60 -2.95 -2.49
CA GLY A 237 20.26 -3.90 -3.55
C GLY A 237 19.10 -3.47 -4.44
N ILE A 238 19.10 -2.22 -4.92
CA ILE A 238 18.10 -1.72 -5.87
C ILE A 238 17.95 -2.60 -7.11
N ILE A 239 19.03 -3.23 -7.62
CA ILE A 239 18.94 -4.11 -8.79
C ILE A 239 17.92 -5.24 -8.57
N ARG A 240 18.02 -5.97 -7.45
CA ARG A 240 17.11 -7.10 -7.16
C ARG A 240 15.77 -6.67 -6.56
N ARG A 241 15.72 -5.52 -5.88
CA ARG A 241 14.50 -5.03 -5.21
C ARG A 241 13.63 -4.20 -6.15
N GLY A 242 14.24 -3.36 -7.00
CA GLY A 242 13.60 -2.65 -8.10
C GLY A 242 13.03 -3.60 -9.15
N ALA A 243 13.75 -4.68 -9.48
CA ALA A 243 13.28 -5.71 -10.40
C ALA A 243 11.97 -6.40 -9.97
N LYS A 244 11.56 -6.30 -8.69
CA LYS A 244 10.28 -6.85 -8.22
C LYS A 244 9.09 -6.18 -8.90
N LEU A 245 9.16 -4.87 -9.18
CA LEU A 245 8.08 -4.16 -9.86
C LEU A 245 8.01 -4.57 -11.33
N LEU A 246 9.16 -4.73 -11.98
CA LEU A 246 9.24 -5.24 -13.35
C LEU A 246 8.66 -6.66 -13.44
N TYR A 247 9.01 -7.52 -12.48
CA TYR A 247 8.47 -8.88 -12.39
C TYR A 247 6.95 -8.88 -12.17
N ALA A 248 6.42 -7.93 -11.40
CA ALA A 248 4.99 -7.87 -11.12
C ALA A 248 4.15 -7.52 -12.36
N TYR A 249 4.70 -6.73 -13.29
CA TYR A 249 4.01 -6.32 -14.52
C TYR A 249 4.21 -7.24 -15.74
N ALA A 250 5.28 -8.05 -15.77
CA ALA A 250 5.69 -8.84 -16.95
C ALA A 250 5.12 -10.26 -16.95
#